data_AF-A0A9Q0ZX15-F1
#
_entry.id   AF-A0A9Q0ZX15-F1
#
_cell.length_a   1.000
_cell.length_b   1.000
_cell.length_c   1.000
_cell.angle_alpha   90.00
_cell.angle_beta   90.00
_cell.angle_gamma   90.00
#
_symmetry.space_group_name_H-M   'P 1'
#
loop_
_entity.id
_entity.type
_entity.pdbx_description
1 polymer ?
#
loop_
_entity_poly.entity_id
_entity_poly.type
_entity_poly.pdbx_seq_one_letter_code
_entity_poly.pdbx_strand_id
1 'polypeptide(L)' 'MSSSTKALDPAFQGVGQRPGTEIWRIENFQPFPLPKSDHGKFYMGDSYIVLQ' A
#
# COMPACT_ATOMS: atom_id res chain seq x y z
N MET A 1 28.07 -0.51 -11.58
CA MET A 1 27.10 -0.18 -10.50
C MET A 1 25.70 -0.21 -11.11
N SER A 2 24.88 -1.20 -10.77
CA SER A 2 23.49 -1.26 -11.25
C SER A 2 22.66 -0.27 -10.45
N SER A 3 22.51 0.94 -10.99
CA SER A 3 21.46 1.85 -10.53
C SER A 3 20.14 1.28 -11.04
N SER A 4 19.60 0.29 -10.32
CA SER A 4 18.19 -0.06 -10.47
C SER A 4 17.41 1.16 -10.03
N THR A 5 17.00 1.99 -10.99
CA THR A 5 15.91 2.93 -10.80
C THR A 5 14.75 2.08 -10.31
N LYS A 6 14.53 2.03 -8.99
CA LYS A 6 13.36 1.35 -8.43
C LYS A 6 12.17 2.10 -9.03
N ALA A 7 11.47 1.47 -9.95
CA ALA A 7 10.16 1.94 -10.37
C ALA A 7 9.27 1.85 -9.12
N LEU A 8 9.15 2.95 -8.41
CA LEU A 8 8.26 3.07 -7.26
C LEU A 8 6.86 3.20 -7.84
N ASP A 9 5.98 2.28 -7.44
CA ASP A 9 4.56 2.43 -7.71
C ASP A 9 4.09 3.77 -7.09
N PRO A 10 3.32 4.60 -7.80
CA PRO A 10 2.80 5.87 -7.27
C PRO A 10 2.07 5.71 -5.93
N ALA A 11 1.45 4.57 -5.66
CA ALA A 11 0.76 4.31 -4.40
C ALA A 11 1.70 4.23 -3.19
N PHE A 12 3.00 3.99 -3.41
CA PHE A 12 4.01 3.87 -2.36
C PHE A 12 4.94 5.08 -2.28
N GLN A 13 4.61 6.18 -2.96
CA GLN A 13 5.43 7.38 -2.88
C GLN A 13 5.29 8.06 -1.51
N GLY A 14 6.39 8.10 -0.76
CA GLY A 14 6.45 8.78 0.54
C GLY A 14 5.81 8.02 1.72
N VAL A 15 5.54 6.72 1.54
CA VAL A 15 5.02 5.84 2.61
C VAL A 15 6.07 5.57 3.68
N GLY A 16 5.64 5.26 4.90
CA GLY A 16 6.53 4.96 6.03
C GLY A 16 7.36 6.13 6.56
N GLN A 17 7.07 7.38 6.15
CA GLN A 17 7.75 8.58 6.64
C GLN A 17 7.26 9.03 8.02
N ARG A 18 6.12 8.51 8.49
CA ARG A 18 5.53 8.85 9.78
C ARG A 18 5.10 7.56 10.50
N PRO A 19 5.17 7.53 11.84
CA PRO A 19 4.61 6.42 12.61
C PRO A 19 3.11 6.27 12.35
N GLY A 20 2.67 5.03 12.17
CA GLY A 20 1.27 4.70 11.95
C GLY A 20 1.12 3.50 11.04
N THR A 21 -0.13 3.08 10.81
CA THR A 21 -0.45 1.99 9.89
C THR A 21 -0.99 2.55 8.59
N GLU A 22 -0.41 2.10 7.48
CA GLU A 22 -0.86 2.39 6.12
C GLU A 22 -1.26 1.07 5.46
N ILE A 23 -2.42 1.05 4.82
CA ILE A 23 -3.00 -0.16 4.23
C ILE A 23 -3.40 0.16 2.79
N TRP A 24 -3.09 -0.76 1.88
CA TRP A 24 -3.56 -0.73 0.50
C TRP A 24 -4.34 -2.00 0.20
N ARG A 25 -5.40 -1.86 -0.59
CA ARG A 25 -6.12 -2.98 -1.21
C ARG A 25 -5.66 -3.14 -2.65
N ILE A 26 -5.50 -4.37 -3.11
CA ILE A 26 -5.17 -4.64 -4.51
C ILE A 26 -6.45 -4.66 -5.34
N GLU A 27 -6.52 -3.76 -6.31
CA GLU A 27 -7.62 -3.68 -7.29
C GLU A 27 -7.00 -3.65 -8.69
N ASN A 28 -7.42 -4.55 -9.57
CA ASN A 28 -6.91 -4.65 -10.95
C ASN A 28 -5.37 -4.67 -11.04
N PHE A 29 -4.72 -5.46 -10.18
CA PHE A 29 -3.26 -5.56 -10.05
C PHE A 29 -2.54 -4.27 -9.61
N GLN A 30 -3.27 -3.29 -9.08
CA GLN A 30 -2.72 -2.04 -8.57
C GLN A 30 -3.07 -1.82 -7.09
N PRO A 31 -2.14 -1.32 -6.28
CA PRO A 31 -2.41 -0.96 -4.88
C PRO A 31 -3.20 0.36 -4.79
N PHE A 32 -4.36 0.31 -4.14
CA PHE A 32 -5.16 1.49 -3.80
C PHE A 32 -5.17 1.72 -2.29
N PRO A 33 -4.90 2.96 -1.81
CA PRO A 33 -4.86 3.26 -0.39
C PRO A 33 -6.24 3.06 0.23
N LEU A 34 -6.29 2.27 1.30
CA LEU A 34 -7.51 2.01 2.04
C LEU A 34 -7.80 3.19 3.00
N PRO A 35 -9.02 3.75 2.99
CA PRO A 35 -9.40 4.79 3.94
C PRO A 35 -9.20 4.35 5.38
N LYS A 36 -8.75 5.27 6.25
CA LYS A 36 -8.53 4.96 7.69
C LYS A 36 -9.79 4.47 8.40
N SER A 37 -10.98 4.87 7.94
CA SER A 37 -12.28 4.40 8.44
C SER A 37 -12.53 2.91 8.20
N ASP A 38 -11.81 2.31 7.26
CA ASP A 38 -11.93 0.90 6.88
C ASP A 38 -10.71 0.08 7.31
N HIS A 39 -9.78 0.68 8.05
CA HIS A 39 -8.70 -0.08 8.68
C HIS A 39 -9.28 -1.13 9.64
N GLY A 40 -8.90 -2.39 9.44
CA GLY A 40 -9.44 -3.54 10.17
C GLY A 40 -10.63 -4.23 9.50
N LYS A 41 -11.20 -3.66 8.42
CA LYS A 41 -12.21 -4.33 7.59
C LYS A 41 -11.53 -4.96 6.38
N PHE A 42 -11.34 -6.27 6.44
CA PHE A 42 -10.77 -7.04 5.33
C PHE A 42 -11.84 -7.90 4.69
N TYR A 43 -12.04 -7.70 3.38
CA TYR A 43 -12.99 -8.48 2.60
C TYR A 43 -12.33 -9.77 2.08
N MET A 44 -13.02 -10.90 2.25
CA MET A 44 -12.57 -12.18 1.71
C MET A 44 -12.57 -12.13 0.18
N GLY A 45 -11.50 -12.62 -0.45
CA GLY A 45 -11.30 -12.59 -1.90
C GLY A 45 -10.40 -11.45 -2.38
N ASP A 46 -10.21 -10.42 -1.56
CA ASP A 46 -9.29 -9.32 -1.82
C ASP A 46 -7.90 -9.60 -1.20
N SER A 47 -6.88 -8.93 -1.72
CA SER A 47 -5.52 -8.95 -1.16
C SER A 47 -5.15 -7.55 -0.68
N TYR A 48 -4.34 -7.49 0.39
CA TYR A 48 -3.98 -6.24 1.06
C TYR A 48 -2.48 -6.18 1.34
N ILE A 49 -1.93 -4.97 1.31
CA ILE A 49 -0.57 -4.65 1.74
C ILE A 49 -0.69 -3.79 2.99
N VAL A 50 0.08 -4.12 4.03
CA VAL A 50 0.07 -3.40 5.30
C VAL A 50 1.50 -2.97 5.63
N LEU A 51 1.66 -1.69 5.98
CA LEU A 51 2.90 -1.11 6.49
C LEU A 51 2.63 -0.57 7.90
N GLN A 52 3.52 -0.91 8.84
CA GLN A 52 3.45 -0.52 10.26
C GLN A 52 4.83 -0.10 10.76
#